data_AF-D2WCD8-F1
#
_entry.id   AF-D2WCD8-F1
#
_cell.length_a   1.000
_cell.length_b   1.000
_cell.length_c   1.000
_cell.angle_alpha   90.00
_cell.angle_beta   90.00
_cell.angle_gamma   90.00
#
_symmetry.space_group_name_H-M   'P 1'
#
loop_
_entity.id
_entity.type
_entity.pdbx_description
1 polymer ?
#
loop_
_entity_poly.entity_id
_entity_poly.type
_entity_poly.pdbx_seq_one_letter_code
_entity_poly.pdbx_strand_id
1 'polypeptide(L)'
;SGIERHMIARGCAFYSPIRYSELPRYYRELDCPDDAAMFQVAPMDKHGYFNFGPSASHLGAMCETARHIIVEVNENMPRCLGGTENGIHISKVNAIVEGSNPPIGELGAGGPATEVDQKVAQLIVDQIPNGACLQLGIGGMPNAVGSLIAQSDLKDLGVHTEMYVD
;
A
#
# COMPACT_ATOMS: atom_id res chain seq x y z
N SER A 1 -10.26 10.31 -1.35
CA SER A 1 -11.45 10.73 -2.13
C SER A 1 -12.47 9.59 -2.10
N GLY A 2 -13.67 9.77 -2.64
CA GLY A 2 -14.74 8.76 -2.57
C GLY A 2 -15.47 8.59 -3.89
N ILE A 3 -14.74 8.63 -5.00
CA ILE A 3 -15.34 8.56 -6.35
C ILE A 3 -16.16 7.29 -6.46
N GLU A 4 -15.61 6.16 -6.02
CA GLU A 4 -16.28 4.87 -5.98
C GLU A 4 -17.53 4.90 -5.09
N ARG A 5 -17.50 5.59 -3.94
CA ARG A 5 -18.69 5.77 -3.09
C ARG A 5 -19.79 6.53 -3.81
N HIS A 6 -19.45 7.57 -4.59
CA HIS A 6 -20.42 8.27 -5.42
C HIS A 6 -20.94 7.39 -6.58
N MET A 7 -20.09 6.56 -7.18
CA MET A 7 -20.51 5.61 -8.21
C MET A 7 -21.46 4.55 -7.66
N ILE A 8 -21.16 3.99 -6.47
CA ILE A 8 -22.04 3.04 -5.78
C ILE A 8 -23.39 3.70 -5.47
N ALA A 9 -23.39 4.92 -4.94
CA ALA A 9 -24.62 5.66 -4.64
C ALA A 9 -25.49 5.92 -5.89
N ARG A 10 -24.87 5.97 -7.08
CA ARG A 10 -25.55 6.11 -8.38
C ARG A 10 -25.95 4.76 -9.00
N GLY A 11 -25.62 3.63 -8.36
CA GLY A 11 -25.84 2.29 -8.90
C GLY A 11 -24.89 1.91 -10.05
N CYS A 12 -23.77 2.60 -10.20
CA CYS A 12 -22.80 2.39 -11.28
C CYS A 12 -21.58 1.52 -10.86
N ALA A 13 -21.51 1.09 -9.60
CA ALA A 13 -20.42 0.26 -9.10
C ALA A 13 -20.93 -0.69 -8.01
N PHE A 14 -20.22 -1.80 -7.80
CA PHE A 14 -20.49 -2.78 -6.76
C PHE A 14 -19.40 -2.72 -5.69
N TYR A 15 -19.75 -3.12 -4.47
CA TYR A 15 -18.82 -3.27 -3.35
C TYR A 15 -18.87 -4.70 -2.84
N SER A 16 -17.72 -5.37 -2.83
CA SER A 16 -17.57 -6.70 -2.24
C SER A 16 -16.72 -6.59 -0.97
N PRO A 17 -17.30 -6.80 0.23
CA PRO A 17 -16.54 -6.72 1.46
C PRO A 17 -15.59 -7.91 1.59
N ILE A 18 -14.29 -7.64 1.71
CA ILE A 18 -13.27 -8.66 1.95
C ILE A 18 -12.22 -8.13 2.93
N ARG A 19 -11.65 -9.03 3.74
CA ARG A 19 -10.50 -8.67 4.60
C ARG A 19 -9.28 -8.46 3.71
N TYR A 20 -8.50 -7.43 3.98
CA TYR A 20 -7.36 -7.08 3.13
C TYR A 20 -6.34 -8.22 3.00
N SER A 21 -6.10 -8.96 4.09
CA SER A 21 -5.22 -10.15 4.13
C SER A 21 -5.69 -11.30 3.24
N GLU A 22 -6.96 -11.33 2.84
CA GLU A 22 -7.53 -12.40 2.00
C GLU A 22 -7.33 -12.12 0.51
N LEU A 23 -6.91 -10.91 0.12
CA LEU A 23 -6.73 -10.57 -1.30
C LEU A 23 -5.82 -11.54 -2.05
N PRO A 24 -4.64 -11.94 -1.53
CA PRO A 24 -3.80 -12.91 -2.24
C PRO A 24 -4.50 -14.24 -2.49
N ARG A 25 -5.23 -14.77 -1.50
CA ARG A 25 -6.00 -16.01 -1.66
C ARG A 25 -7.16 -15.82 -2.65
N TYR A 26 -7.85 -14.69 -2.56
CA TYR A 26 -8.93 -14.33 -3.46
C TYR A 26 -8.49 -14.40 -4.93
N TYR A 27 -7.39 -13.76 -5.32
CA TYR A 27 -6.92 -13.79 -6.72
C TYR A 27 -6.44 -15.17 -7.19
N ARG A 28 -5.91 -16.00 -6.29
CA ARG A 28 -5.44 -17.37 -6.60
C ARG A 28 -6.58 -18.37 -6.76
N GLU A 29 -7.66 -18.19 -6.00
CA GLU A 29 -8.80 -19.11 -5.97
C GLU A 29 -10.00 -18.59 -6.78
N LEU A 30 -9.88 -17.44 -7.45
CA LEU A 30 -10.96 -16.88 -8.25
C LEU A 30 -11.23 -17.77 -9.46
N ASP A 31 -12.44 -18.35 -9.55
CA ASP A 31 -12.87 -19.19 -10.68
C ASP A 31 -12.86 -18.43 -12.02
N CYS A 32 -12.89 -17.10 -11.97
CA CYS A 32 -12.77 -16.21 -13.12
C CYS A 32 -11.57 -15.27 -12.93
N PRO A 33 -10.34 -15.70 -13.30
CA PRO A 33 -9.15 -14.86 -13.21
C PRO A 33 -9.27 -13.58 -14.04
N ASP A 34 -8.51 -12.56 -13.69
CA ASP A 34 -8.46 -11.31 -14.43
C ASP A 34 -7.93 -11.54 -15.87
N ASP A 35 -8.62 -10.96 -16.85
CA ASP A 35 -8.16 -10.97 -18.24
C ASP A 35 -6.89 -10.11 -18.42
N ALA A 36 -6.79 -9.00 -17.68
CA ALA A 36 -5.64 -8.11 -17.73
C ALA A 36 -5.33 -7.50 -16.35
N ALA A 37 -4.06 -7.52 -15.96
CA ALA A 37 -3.51 -6.79 -14.83
C ALA A 37 -2.57 -5.69 -15.32
N MET A 38 -2.84 -4.44 -14.90
CA MET A 38 -2.09 -3.26 -15.32
C MET A 38 -1.69 -2.42 -14.12
N PHE A 39 -0.39 -2.12 -13.97
CA PHE A 39 0.12 -1.31 -12.87
C PHE A 39 1.51 -0.72 -13.19
N GLN A 40 1.89 0.30 -12.44
CA GLN A 40 3.23 0.89 -12.51
C GLN A 40 4.26 0.08 -11.73
N VAL A 41 5.48 0.01 -12.25
CA VAL A 41 6.61 -0.69 -11.63
C VAL A 41 7.88 0.14 -11.66
N ALA A 42 8.80 -0.14 -10.75
CA ALA A 42 10.17 0.36 -10.81
C ALA A 42 10.94 -0.25 -12.00
N PRO A 43 11.99 0.42 -12.50
CA PRO A 43 12.81 -0.10 -13.60
C PRO A 43 13.31 -1.52 -13.34
N MET A 44 13.40 -2.29 -14.42
CA MET A 44 13.88 -3.67 -14.38
C MET A 44 15.31 -3.73 -13.83
N ASP A 45 15.58 -4.66 -12.93
CA ASP A 45 16.94 -4.92 -12.48
C ASP A 45 17.71 -5.82 -13.47
N LYS A 46 19.01 -6.00 -13.19
CA LYS A 46 19.91 -6.84 -13.98
C LYS A 46 19.51 -8.32 -14.04
N HIS A 47 18.56 -8.76 -13.20
CA HIS A 47 18.07 -10.13 -13.16
C HIS A 47 16.72 -10.28 -13.88
N GLY A 48 16.23 -9.23 -14.54
CA GLY A 48 14.98 -9.26 -15.29
C GLY A 48 13.74 -9.01 -14.43
N TYR A 49 13.88 -8.52 -13.20
CA TYR A 49 12.74 -8.27 -12.32
C TYR A 49 12.35 -6.79 -12.23
N PHE A 50 11.06 -6.53 -12.43
CA PHE A 50 10.39 -5.30 -12.06
C PHE A 50 9.95 -5.38 -10.58
N ASN A 51 9.97 -4.26 -9.86
CA ASN A 51 9.50 -4.20 -8.47
C ASN A 51 8.20 -3.38 -8.40
N PHE A 52 7.25 -3.81 -7.58
CA PHE A 52 5.93 -3.17 -7.45
C PHE A 52 5.95 -1.87 -6.61
N GLY A 53 7.11 -1.49 -6.08
CA GLY A 53 7.25 -0.33 -5.22
C GLY A 53 6.49 -0.46 -3.90
N PRO A 54 5.92 0.64 -3.38
CA PRO A 54 5.35 0.67 -2.04
C PRO A 54 4.00 -0.08 -1.93
N SER A 55 3.44 -0.54 -3.04
CA SER A 55 2.07 -1.10 -3.11
C SER A 55 2.04 -2.58 -3.51
N ALA A 56 3.07 -3.35 -3.17
CA ALA A 56 3.19 -4.77 -3.56
C ALA A 56 1.99 -5.64 -3.15
N SER A 57 1.44 -5.43 -1.94
CA SER A 57 0.20 -6.03 -1.41
C SER A 57 -0.15 -7.42 -1.96
N HIS A 58 -1.04 -7.50 -2.96
CA HIS A 58 -1.55 -8.71 -3.57
C HIS A 58 -1.21 -8.83 -5.06
N LEU A 59 -0.35 -7.94 -5.58
CA LEU A 59 -0.03 -7.86 -7.00
C LEU A 59 0.69 -9.12 -7.50
N GLY A 60 1.54 -9.73 -6.67
CA GLY A 60 2.16 -11.02 -7.00
C GLY A 60 1.13 -12.12 -7.25
N ALA A 61 0.17 -12.28 -6.33
CA ALA A 61 -0.93 -13.23 -6.46
C ALA A 61 -1.83 -12.95 -7.68
N MET A 62 -2.12 -11.68 -7.98
CA MET A 62 -2.84 -11.29 -9.20
C MET A 62 -2.07 -11.69 -10.47
N CYS A 63 -0.74 -11.51 -10.48
CA CYS A 63 0.11 -11.88 -11.62
C CYS A 63 0.24 -13.40 -11.82
N GLU A 64 -0.06 -14.23 -10.83
CA GLU A 64 -0.03 -15.68 -10.98
C GLU A 64 -1.18 -16.20 -11.85
N THR A 65 -2.33 -15.51 -11.82
CA THR A 65 -3.56 -15.98 -12.47
C THR A 65 -4.02 -15.10 -13.63
N ALA A 66 -3.58 -13.84 -13.69
CA ALA A 66 -3.94 -12.93 -14.78
C ALA A 66 -3.50 -13.45 -16.16
N ARG A 67 -4.36 -13.31 -17.17
CA ARG A 67 -4.06 -13.77 -18.54
C ARG A 67 -3.06 -12.88 -19.26
N HIS A 68 -3.16 -11.58 -19.03
CA HIS A 68 -2.28 -10.57 -19.60
C HIS A 68 -1.75 -9.63 -18.53
N ILE A 69 -0.44 -9.52 -18.43
CA ILE A 69 0.24 -8.63 -17.49
C ILE A 69 0.93 -7.53 -18.27
N ILE A 70 0.52 -6.29 -17.98
CA ILE A 70 1.06 -5.09 -18.62
C ILE A 70 1.66 -4.22 -17.53
N VAL A 71 2.93 -3.88 -17.67
CA VAL A 71 3.62 -3.03 -16.70
C VAL A 71 3.97 -1.69 -17.34
N GLU A 72 3.70 -0.60 -16.64
CA GLU A 72 4.23 0.72 -17.01
C GLU A 72 5.48 1.00 -16.16
N VAL A 73 6.63 1.18 -16.82
CA VAL A 73 7.87 1.51 -16.13
C VAL A 73 7.87 2.98 -15.76
N ASN A 74 8.05 3.25 -14.46
CA ASN A 74 8.25 4.60 -13.93
C ASN A 74 9.58 4.66 -13.15
N GLU A 75 10.54 5.44 -13.64
CA GLU A 75 11.85 5.65 -13.03
C GLU A 75 11.78 6.32 -11.64
N ASN A 76 10.68 7.01 -11.33
CA ASN A 76 10.45 7.56 -10.00
C ASN A 76 9.84 6.55 -9.01
N MET A 77 9.41 5.38 -9.48
CA MET A 77 8.87 4.35 -8.60
C MET A 77 10.01 3.75 -7.76
N PRO A 78 9.98 3.88 -6.42
CA PRO A 78 11.06 3.36 -5.58
C PRO A 78 11.05 1.83 -5.59
N ARG A 79 12.22 1.23 -5.41
CA ARG A 79 12.33 -0.21 -5.22
C ARG A 79 12.23 -0.57 -3.74
N CYS A 80 11.15 -1.23 -3.35
CA CYS A 80 10.91 -1.68 -1.98
C CYS A 80 11.44 -3.11 -1.76
N LEU A 81 12.45 -3.25 -0.89
CA LEU A 81 13.16 -4.50 -0.62
C LEU A 81 12.55 -5.28 0.56
N GLY A 82 12.94 -6.55 0.70
CA GLY A 82 12.68 -7.35 1.91
C GLY A 82 11.32 -8.07 1.97
N GLY A 83 10.45 -7.91 0.97
CA GLY A 83 9.17 -8.61 0.87
C GLY A 83 9.24 -9.90 0.03
N THR A 84 8.25 -10.76 0.20
CA THR A 84 7.92 -11.84 -0.74
C THR A 84 6.97 -11.30 -1.80
N GLU A 85 7.02 -11.83 -3.02
CA GLU A 85 6.04 -11.49 -4.08
C GLU A 85 5.98 -9.98 -4.41
N ASN A 86 7.08 -9.25 -4.21
CA ASN A 86 7.18 -7.79 -4.38
C ASN A 86 7.65 -7.35 -5.79
N GLY A 87 7.59 -8.27 -6.75
CA GLY A 87 8.02 -8.00 -8.12
C GLY A 87 7.64 -9.11 -9.08
N ILE A 88 7.93 -8.87 -10.36
CA ILE A 88 7.63 -9.78 -11.46
C ILE A 88 8.79 -9.86 -12.44
N HIS A 89 9.11 -11.08 -12.88
CA HIS A 89 10.12 -11.30 -13.91
C HIS A 89 9.56 -11.01 -15.30
N ILE A 90 10.37 -10.41 -16.17
CA ILE A 90 9.99 -10.03 -17.55
C ILE A 90 9.41 -11.20 -18.37
N SER A 91 9.82 -12.44 -18.10
CA SER A 91 9.27 -13.63 -18.79
C SER A 91 7.77 -13.88 -18.51
N LYS A 92 7.18 -13.20 -17.54
CA LYS A 92 5.75 -13.26 -17.20
C LYS A 92 4.97 -12.05 -17.73
N VAL A 93 5.66 -11.02 -18.21
CA VAL A 93 5.05 -9.76 -18.67
C VAL A 93 4.70 -9.88 -20.15
N ASN A 94 3.47 -9.51 -20.51
CA ASN A 94 2.98 -9.53 -21.89
C ASN A 94 3.30 -8.25 -22.65
N ALA A 95 3.29 -7.10 -21.97
CA ALA A 95 3.66 -5.82 -22.57
C ALA A 95 4.32 -4.89 -21.55
N ILE A 96 5.25 -4.07 -22.03
CA ILE A 96 5.92 -3.03 -21.25
C ILE A 96 5.56 -1.69 -21.89
N VAL A 97 5.09 -0.77 -21.07
CA VAL A 97 4.84 0.63 -21.44
C VAL A 97 5.93 1.48 -20.83
N GLU A 98 6.67 2.21 -21.66
CA GLU A 98 7.59 3.25 -21.21
C GLU A 98 6.85 4.58 -21.24
N GLY A 99 6.69 5.20 -20.06
CA GLY A 99 5.90 6.40 -19.87
C GLY A 99 6.72 7.68 -19.81
N SER A 100 6.04 8.78 -19.48
CA SER A 100 6.68 10.08 -19.24
C SER A 100 7.36 10.18 -17.86
N ASN A 101 7.33 9.12 -17.06
CA ASN A 101 7.85 9.06 -15.69
C ASN A 101 7.32 10.21 -14.81
N PRO A 102 6.00 10.31 -14.59
CA PRO A 102 5.47 11.29 -13.64
C PRO A 102 5.93 10.98 -12.21
N PRO A 103 5.99 11.98 -11.31
CA PRO A 103 6.10 11.72 -9.88
C PRO A 103 5.03 10.73 -9.42
N ILE A 104 5.38 9.86 -8.47
CA ILE A 104 4.41 8.94 -7.90
C ILE A 104 3.30 9.71 -7.20
N GLY A 105 2.09 9.15 -7.21
CA GLY A 105 0.96 9.76 -6.52
C GLY A 105 1.22 9.79 -5.02
N GLU A 106 1.28 10.99 -4.45
CA GLU A 106 1.41 11.19 -3.01
C GLU A 106 0.07 11.65 -2.44
N LEU A 107 -0.29 11.12 -1.27
CA LEU A 107 -1.35 11.70 -0.48
C LEU A 107 -0.76 12.87 0.29
N GLY A 108 -1.34 14.06 0.16
CA GLY A 108 -0.93 15.21 0.97
C GLY A 108 -1.07 14.89 2.47
N ALA A 109 -0.28 15.60 3.29
CA ALA A 109 -0.37 15.47 4.74
C ALA A 109 -1.82 15.60 5.20
N GLY A 110 -2.20 14.79 6.18
CA GLY A 110 -3.47 14.96 6.88
C GLY A 110 -3.59 16.40 7.39
N GLY A 111 -4.83 16.89 7.51
CA GLY A 111 -5.07 18.15 8.22
C GLY A 111 -4.43 18.13 9.62
N PRO A 112 -4.08 19.30 10.18
CA PRO A 112 -3.45 19.37 11.50
C PRO A 112 -4.31 18.65 12.53
N ALA A 113 -3.65 17.93 13.44
CA ALA A 113 -4.33 17.27 14.55
C ALA A 113 -5.16 18.28 15.33
N THR A 114 -6.44 17.97 15.52
CA THR A 114 -7.35 18.76 16.34
C THR A 114 -7.01 18.62 17.81
N GLU A 115 -7.58 19.46 18.67
CA GLU A 115 -7.44 19.28 20.12
C GLU A 115 -7.96 17.92 20.61
N VAL A 116 -8.98 17.37 19.93
CA VAL A 116 -9.53 16.05 20.26
C VAL A 116 -8.51 14.98 19.91
N ASP A 117 -7.89 15.07 18.72
CA ASP A 117 -6.85 14.14 18.29
C ASP A 117 -5.67 14.12 19.27
N GLN A 118 -5.23 15.30 19.73
CA GLN A 118 -4.14 15.43 20.71
C GLN A 118 -4.49 14.78 22.05
N LYS A 119 -5.71 15.01 22.56
CA LYS A 119 -6.18 14.42 23.83
C LYS A 119 -6.27 12.90 23.72
N VAL A 120 -6.77 12.37 22.60
CA VAL A 120 -6.82 10.93 22.33
C VAL A 120 -5.41 10.36 22.20
N ALA A 121 -4.51 11.04 21.49
CA ALA A 121 -3.14 10.59 21.30
C ALA A 121 -2.39 10.49 22.63
N GLN A 122 -2.55 11.45 23.55
CA GLN A 122 -1.93 11.38 24.87
C GLN A 122 -2.39 10.14 25.65
N LEU A 123 -3.70 9.85 25.64
CA LEU A 123 -4.25 8.66 26.30
C LEU A 123 -3.71 7.36 25.69
N ILE A 124 -3.43 7.34 24.38
CA ILE A 124 -2.86 6.18 23.69
C ILE A 124 -1.39 6.02 24.07
N VAL A 125 -0.58 7.07 23.97
CA VAL A 125 0.88 6.99 24.19
C VAL A 125 1.21 6.55 25.60
N ASP A 126 0.45 6.98 26.60
CA ASP A 126 0.61 6.55 28.00
C ASP A 126 0.41 5.03 28.20
N GLN A 127 -0.21 4.34 27.24
CA GLN A 127 -0.44 2.88 27.29
C GLN A 127 0.62 2.09 26.52
N ILE A 128 1.52 2.74 25.79
CA ILE A 128 2.53 2.06 24.97
C ILE A 128 3.74 1.71 25.85
N PRO A 129 4.11 0.44 26.01
CA PRO A 129 5.34 0.07 26.70
C PRO A 129 6.56 0.18 25.77
N ASN A 130 7.75 0.29 26.36
CA ASN A 130 9.01 0.03 25.64
C ASN A 130 8.96 -1.37 24.99
N GLY A 131 9.52 -1.50 23.79
CA GLY A 131 9.50 -2.75 23.05
C GLY A 131 8.21 -3.04 22.28
N ALA A 132 7.21 -2.15 22.31
CA ALA A 132 5.94 -2.36 21.62
C ALA A 132 6.11 -2.45 20.09
N CYS A 133 5.31 -3.31 19.45
CA CYS A 133 5.21 -3.39 17.99
C CYS A 133 4.02 -2.56 17.51
N LEU A 134 4.29 -1.54 16.70
CA LEU A 134 3.31 -0.54 16.30
C LEU A 134 2.68 -0.85 14.95
N GLN A 135 1.37 -0.57 14.88
CA GLN A 135 0.58 -0.45 13.67
C GLN A 135 -0.22 0.85 13.76
N LEU A 136 0.00 1.76 12.81
CA LEU A 136 -0.69 3.04 12.74
C LEU A 136 -1.36 3.19 11.37
N GLY A 137 -2.50 3.87 11.34
CA GLY A 137 -3.15 4.29 10.10
C GLY A 137 -2.65 5.64 9.62
N ILE A 138 -3.39 6.25 8.70
CA ILE A 138 -3.12 7.60 8.19
C ILE A 138 -4.17 8.60 8.70
N GLY A 139 -3.78 9.87 8.80
CA GLY A 139 -4.69 10.99 9.08
C GLY A 139 -4.38 11.72 10.38
N GLY A 140 -5.17 12.74 10.72
CA GLY A 140 -4.88 13.65 11.83
C GLY A 140 -4.62 12.94 13.17
N MET A 141 -5.45 11.95 13.53
CA MET A 141 -5.31 11.23 14.79
C MET A 141 -4.10 10.26 14.82
N PRO A 142 -3.91 9.33 13.86
CA PRO A 142 -2.71 8.49 13.85
C PRO A 142 -1.41 9.29 13.77
N ASN A 143 -1.38 10.39 13.02
CA ASN A 143 -0.22 11.26 12.92
C ASN A 143 0.08 11.96 14.26
N ALA A 144 -0.96 12.33 15.04
CA ALA A 144 -0.78 12.86 16.39
C ALA A 144 -0.16 11.81 17.34
N VAL A 145 -0.63 10.56 17.27
CA VAL A 145 -0.03 9.44 18.03
C VAL A 145 1.44 9.25 17.65
N GLY A 146 1.76 9.17 16.35
CA GLY A 146 3.13 9.04 15.86
C GLY A 146 4.03 10.19 16.32
N SER A 147 3.52 11.43 16.28
CA SER A 147 4.23 12.62 16.74
C SER A 147 4.54 12.59 18.24
N LEU A 148 3.59 12.17 19.08
CA LEU A 148 3.81 12.05 20.52
C LEU A 148 4.75 10.90 20.86
N ILE A 149 4.68 9.77 20.15
CA ILE A 149 5.65 8.67 20.30
C ILE A 149 7.06 9.18 20.01
N ALA A 150 7.25 9.92 18.90
CA ALA A 150 8.55 10.49 18.52
C ALA A 150 9.11 11.50 19.54
N GLN A 151 8.25 12.13 20.35
CA GLN A 151 8.62 13.09 21.40
C GLN A 151 8.75 12.44 22.79
N SER A 152 8.36 11.17 22.93
CA SER A 152 8.37 10.43 24.20
C SER A 152 9.75 9.84 24.53
N ASP A 153 9.86 9.24 25.70
CA ASP A 153 11.04 8.47 26.13
C ASP A 153 10.96 6.97 25.80
N LEU A 154 9.98 6.56 24.98
CA LEU A 154 9.80 5.18 24.55
C LEU A 154 11.00 4.66 23.76
N LYS A 155 11.35 3.39 23.98
CA LYS A 155 12.53 2.73 23.40
C LYS A 155 12.19 1.38 22.82
N ASP A 156 13.06 0.94 21.91
CA ASP A 156 13.06 -0.41 21.33
C ASP A 156 11.76 -0.76 20.60
N LEU A 157 11.07 0.24 20.06
CA LEU A 157 9.82 0.06 19.34
C LEU A 157 10.05 -0.69 18.01
N GLY A 158 9.16 -1.63 17.72
CA GLY A 158 9.08 -2.32 16.44
C GLY A 158 7.93 -1.77 15.58
N VAL A 159 7.94 -2.08 14.29
CA VAL A 159 6.87 -1.70 13.36
C VAL A 159 6.46 -2.94 12.56
N HIS A 160 5.18 -3.27 12.60
CA HIS A 160 4.54 -4.25 11.74
C HIS A 160 3.17 -3.72 11.36
N THR A 161 3.08 -3.09 10.19
CA THR A 161 1.94 -2.27 9.79
C THR A 161 1.53 -2.52 8.35
N GLU A 162 0.28 -2.22 8.03
CA GLU A 162 -0.23 -2.22 6.64
C GLU A 162 0.51 -1.18 5.79
N MET A 163 0.71 0.01 6.36
CA MET A 163 1.36 1.14 5.73
C MET A 163 2.19 1.89 6.77
N TYR A 164 3.36 2.36 6.37
CA TYR A 164 4.21 3.23 7.18
C TYR A 164 4.31 4.58 6.48
N VAL A 165 4.01 5.64 7.21
CA VAL A 165 3.90 7.01 6.71
C VAL A 165 4.73 7.97 7.56
N ASP A 166 4.90 9.18 7.05
CA ASP A 166 5.62 10.29 7.69
C ASP A 166 5.08 10.68 9.08
#